data_AF-A0A8H4X725-F1
#
_entry.id   AF-A0A8H4X725-F1
#
_cell.length_a   1.000
_cell.length_b   1.000
_cell.length_c   1.000
_cell.angle_alpha   90.00
_cell.angle_beta   90.00
_cell.angle_gamma   90.00
#
_symmetry.space_group_name_H-M   'P 1'
#
loop_
_entity.id
_entity.type
_entity.pdbx_description
1 polymer ?
#
loop_
_entity_poly.entity_id
_entity_poly.type
_entity_poly.pdbx_seq_one_letter_code
_entity_poly.pdbx_strand_id
1 'polypeptide(L)'
;MAAYYKVGRDKFQLPINFNSWTRDEYGPIYAAVGPEYGVGKVNERIDVRGNHASLIRKIGAASIVLLKNTDGALPLSGKEKFTAIFGSDAGADPVGINGCADHGCDNGTLAIGWGSGTSNFPYIVTPEDAIKQEILSKAVGIVDSVTDDWAYDKIQALASQANVALVFVNSDSGENFIVVDGNEGDRNNLTLWRDGDKLIETVASRNNNTVVVIHSGGPVLVGDWHDNSNVTAILWA
;
A
#
# COMPACT_ATOMS: atom_id res chain seq x y z
N MET A 1 20.48 -11.57 31.55
CA MET A 1 20.32 -10.18 32.09
C MET A 1 21.20 -9.13 31.41
N ALA A 2 22.34 -9.47 30.79
CA ALA A 2 23.22 -8.45 30.18
C ALA A 2 22.52 -7.56 29.10
N ALA A 3 21.71 -8.15 28.22
CA ALA A 3 20.97 -7.38 27.21
C ALA A 3 19.96 -6.38 27.81
N TYR A 4 19.30 -6.76 28.91
CA TYR A 4 18.31 -5.93 29.61
C TYR A 4 18.93 -4.62 30.10
N TYR A 5 20.06 -4.71 30.79
CA TYR A 5 20.82 -3.55 31.25
C TYR A 5 21.50 -2.79 30.10
N LYS A 6 21.94 -3.50 29.06
CA LYS A 6 22.65 -2.89 27.93
C LYS A 6 21.82 -1.81 27.22
N VAL A 7 20.52 -2.02 27.08
CA VAL A 7 19.59 -1.03 26.48
C VAL A 7 18.89 -0.16 27.53
N GLY A 8 19.25 -0.30 28.82
CA GLY A 8 18.73 0.51 29.92
C GLY A 8 17.28 0.20 30.30
N ARG A 9 16.78 -1.03 30.08
CA ARG A 9 15.39 -1.37 30.45
C ARG A 9 15.13 -1.19 31.94
N ASP A 10 16.12 -1.38 32.79
CA ASP A 10 16.07 -1.10 34.23
C ASP A 10 15.68 0.35 34.56
N LYS A 11 15.89 1.29 33.63
CA LYS A 11 15.56 2.72 33.79
C LYS A 11 14.28 3.14 33.09
N PHE A 12 13.93 2.46 31.99
CA PHE A 12 12.83 2.86 31.10
C PHE A 12 11.65 1.85 31.12
N GLN A 13 11.61 0.93 32.08
CA GLN A 13 10.51 -0.03 32.17
C GLN A 13 9.21 0.65 32.60
N LEU A 14 8.15 0.33 31.86
CA LEU A 14 6.77 0.64 32.19
C LEU A 14 5.98 -0.69 32.25
N PRO A 15 4.85 -0.76 32.98
CA PRO A 15 3.93 -1.88 32.90
C PRO A 15 3.44 -2.12 31.45
N ILE A 16 3.08 -3.36 31.15
CA ILE A 16 2.41 -3.70 29.89
C ILE A 16 1.01 -3.07 29.90
N ASN A 17 0.65 -2.40 28.81
CA ASN A 17 -0.56 -1.59 28.69
C ASN A 17 -1.42 -1.95 27.46
N PHE A 18 -1.12 -3.08 26.80
CA PHE A 18 -1.87 -3.61 25.66
C PHE A 18 -1.88 -5.15 25.66
N ASN A 19 -2.75 -5.72 24.83
CA ASN A 19 -2.88 -7.17 24.64
C ASN A 19 -2.78 -7.53 23.15
N SER A 20 -1.98 -8.54 22.81
CA SER A 20 -1.81 -8.99 21.43
C SER A 20 -2.98 -9.82 20.90
N TRP A 21 -3.79 -10.42 21.77
CA TRP A 21 -4.82 -11.40 21.44
C TRP A 21 -6.21 -10.79 21.26
N THR A 22 -6.46 -9.61 21.84
CA THR A 22 -7.73 -8.89 21.71
C THR A 22 -7.52 -7.38 21.71
N ARG A 23 -8.44 -6.66 21.05
CA ARG A 23 -8.53 -5.20 21.05
C ARG A 23 -9.54 -4.66 22.07
N ASP A 24 -10.23 -5.56 22.78
CA ASP A 24 -11.16 -5.21 23.83
C ASP A 24 -10.43 -4.55 25.01
N GLU A 25 -11.08 -3.61 25.68
CA GLU A 25 -10.51 -2.96 26.87
C GLU A 25 -10.36 -3.97 28.02
N TYR A 26 -11.34 -4.86 28.19
CA TYR A 26 -11.37 -5.91 29.20
C TYR A 26 -11.38 -7.29 28.56
N GLY A 27 -10.69 -8.25 29.17
CA GLY A 27 -10.64 -9.61 28.68
C GLY A 27 -9.89 -10.55 29.63
N PRO A 28 -9.71 -11.83 29.23
CA PRO A 28 -8.91 -12.77 29.99
C PRO A 28 -7.47 -12.29 30.17
N ILE A 29 -6.96 -12.28 31.40
CA ILE A 29 -5.54 -11.94 31.64
C ILE A 29 -4.60 -13.04 31.12
N TYR A 30 -5.08 -14.28 31.04
CA TYR A 30 -4.40 -15.43 30.45
C TYR A 30 -5.14 -15.88 29.18
N ALA A 31 -4.90 -15.18 28.07
CA ALA A 31 -5.66 -15.33 26.83
C ALA A 31 -5.79 -16.78 26.32
N ALA A 32 -4.77 -17.61 26.50
CA ALA A 32 -4.77 -18.99 26.02
C ALA A 32 -5.69 -19.95 26.79
N VAL A 33 -6.03 -19.64 28.04
CA VAL A 33 -6.78 -20.56 28.92
C VAL A 33 -8.17 -20.04 29.29
N GLY A 34 -8.54 -18.83 28.87
CA GLY A 34 -9.90 -18.32 29.03
C GLY A 34 -10.16 -17.48 30.29
N PRO A 35 -11.35 -16.86 30.37
CA PRO A 35 -11.72 -15.90 31.42
C PRO A 35 -11.85 -16.52 32.81
N GLU A 36 -12.05 -17.83 32.92
CA GLU A 36 -12.17 -18.56 34.20
C GLU A 36 -10.90 -18.48 35.06
N TYR A 37 -9.75 -18.21 34.44
CA TYR A 37 -8.46 -18.01 35.12
C TYR A 37 -8.15 -16.55 35.42
N GLY A 38 -9.09 -15.64 35.16
CA GLY A 38 -9.02 -14.23 35.53
C GLY A 38 -9.39 -13.31 34.37
N VAL A 39 -10.14 -12.25 34.71
CA VAL A 39 -10.53 -11.17 33.79
C VAL A 39 -10.04 -9.85 34.36
N GLY A 40 -9.55 -8.98 33.49
CA GLY A 40 -9.08 -7.65 33.88
C GLY A 40 -9.06 -6.68 32.71
N LYS A 41 -8.61 -5.46 32.99
CA LYS A 41 -8.31 -4.49 31.95
C LYS A 41 -7.01 -4.91 31.27
N VAL A 42 -7.08 -5.21 29.98
CA VAL A 42 -5.95 -5.75 29.20
C VAL A 42 -5.45 -4.79 28.13
N ASN A 43 -6.23 -3.76 27.79
CA ASN A 43 -5.80 -2.68 26.91
C ASN A 43 -6.08 -1.30 27.53
N GLU A 44 -5.07 -0.45 27.59
CA GLU A 44 -5.19 0.95 28.05
C GLU A 44 -5.37 1.95 26.89
N ARG A 45 -5.15 1.52 25.63
CA ARG A 45 -5.28 2.34 24.41
C ARG A 45 -4.38 3.59 24.41
N ILE A 46 -3.15 3.43 24.89
CA ILE A 46 -2.16 4.50 24.94
C ILE A 46 -1.73 4.89 23.52
N ASP A 47 -1.83 6.19 23.19
CA ASP A 47 -1.30 6.71 21.93
C ASP A 47 0.22 6.88 22.02
N VAL A 48 0.94 6.08 21.23
CA VAL A 48 2.40 6.07 21.14
C VAL A 48 2.92 6.63 19.82
N ARG A 49 2.06 7.23 18.99
CA ARG A 49 2.41 7.64 17.62
C ARG A 49 3.31 8.88 17.55
N GLY A 50 3.25 9.75 18.56
CA GLY A 50 4.03 11.00 18.58
C GLY A 50 3.94 11.75 17.25
N ASN A 51 5.08 12.17 16.70
CA ASN A 51 5.19 12.79 15.38
C ASN A 51 5.78 11.84 14.31
N HIS A 52 5.74 10.52 14.55
CA HIS A 52 6.39 9.53 13.67
C HIS A 52 5.88 9.55 12.23
N ALA A 53 4.64 9.98 11.99
CA ALA A 53 4.07 10.15 10.65
C ALA A 53 4.93 11.03 9.73
N SER A 54 5.57 12.07 10.27
CA SER A 54 6.45 12.95 9.49
C SER A 54 7.69 12.22 8.98
N LEU A 55 8.27 11.33 9.80
CA LEU A 55 9.41 10.51 9.43
C LEU A 55 8.99 9.40 8.45
N ILE A 56 7.86 8.74 8.68
CA ILE A 56 7.30 7.72 7.78
C ILE A 56 7.11 8.30 6.37
N ARG A 57 6.46 9.47 6.27
CA ARG A 57 6.28 10.16 4.98
C ARG A 57 7.61 10.52 4.32
N LYS A 58 8.59 10.98 5.10
CA LYS A 58 9.92 11.34 4.59
C LYS A 58 10.67 10.13 4.05
N ILE A 59 10.62 9.00 4.77
CA ILE A 59 11.25 7.75 4.33
C ILE A 59 10.56 7.26 3.06
N GLY A 60 9.22 7.19 3.04
CA GLY A 60 8.47 6.77 1.85
C GLY A 60 8.81 7.59 0.62
N ALA A 61 8.84 8.93 0.73
CA ALA A 61 9.23 9.77 -0.40
C ALA A 61 10.69 9.57 -0.86
N ALA A 62 11.60 9.27 0.06
CA ALA A 62 13.02 9.08 -0.24
C ALA A 62 13.38 7.65 -0.67
N SER A 63 12.50 6.66 -0.43
CA SER A 63 12.69 5.28 -0.85
C SER A 63 12.16 5.00 -2.26
N ILE A 64 11.32 5.88 -2.82
CA ILE A 64 10.82 5.75 -4.19
C ILE A 64 11.98 5.85 -5.18
N VAL A 65 12.10 4.83 -6.04
CA VAL A 65 13.10 4.75 -7.09
C VAL A 65 12.47 5.12 -8.43
N LEU A 66 12.97 6.17 -9.07
CA LEU A 66 12.60 6.54 -10.44
C LEU A 66 13.40 5.69 -11.44
N LEU A 67 12.75 4.68 -12.03
CA LEU A 67 13.37 3.71 -12.94
C LEU A 67 13.37 4.17 -14.39
N LYS A 68 12.32 4.90 -14.81
CA LYS A 68 12.17 5.48 -16.15
C LYS A 68 11.58 6.88 -16.04
N ASN A 69 12.06 7.80 -16.86
CA ASN A 69 11.46 9.11 -17.07
C ASN A 69 11.86 9.64 -18.45
N THR A 70 10.94 9.58 -19.42
CA THR A 70 11.15 10.05 -20.79
C THR A 70 10.42 11.37 -21.00
N ASP A 71 10.99 12.24 -21.83
CA ASP A 71 10.40 13.52 -22.24
C ASP A 71 9.98 14.46 -21.10
N GLY A 72 10.59 14.28 -19.91
CA GLY A 72 10.29 15.09 -18.74
C GLY A 72 8.88 14.88 -18.18
N ALA A 73 8.30 13.68 -18.33
CA ALA A 73 6.97 13.35 -17.81
C ALA A 73 6.83 13.60 -16.30
N LEU A 74 7.91 13.37 -15.54
CA LEU A 74 8.00 13.76 -14.14
C LEU A 74 9.10 14.82 -13.91
N PRO A 75 8.89 15.75 -12.95
CA PRO A 75 7.73 15.87 -12.07
C PRO A 75 6.48 16.41 -12.79
N LEU A 76 5.30 16.01 -12.31
CA LEU A 76 4.04 16.60 -12.77
C LEU A 76 4.01 18.11 -12.48
N SER A 77 3.38 18.87 -13.37
CA SER A 77 3.30 20.33 -13.26
C SER A 77 2.26 20.79 -12.24
N GLY A 78 1.30 19.92 -11.88
CA GLY A 78 0.13 20.28 -11.09
C GLY A 78 -0.88 21.13 -11.85
N LYS A 79 -0.79 21.15 -13.18
CA LYS A 79 -1.66 21.90 -14.11
C LYS A 79 -2.22 21.03 -15.22
N GLU A 80 -2.07 19.72 -15.10
CA GLU A 80 -2.64 18.72 -16.00
C GLU A 80 -4.16 18.94 -16.07
N LYS A 81 -4.74 19.01 -17.27
CA LYS A 81 -6.18 19.31 -17.39
C LYS A 81 -7.02 18.12 -16.94
N PHE A 82 -6.55 16.90 -17.17
CA PHE A 82 -7.18 15.69 -16.67
C PHE A 82 -6.12 14.66 -16.27
N THR A 83 -6.09 14.30 -15.00
CA THR A 83 -5.33 13.16 -14.46
C THR A 83 -6.28 11.99 -14.23
N ALA A 84 -5.99 10.83 -14.80
CA ALA A 84 -6.73 9.59 -14.49
C ALA A 84 -5.87 8.64 -13.66
N ILE A 85 -6.48 8.00 -12.68
CA ILE A 85 -5.83 7.06 -11.77
C ILE A 85 -6.40 5.66 -12.04
N PHE A 86 -5.53 4.67 -12.21
CA PHE A 86 -5.92 3.31 -12.55
C PHE A 86 -5.29 2.30 -11.60
N GLY A 87 -6.01 1.22 -11.35
CA GLY A 87 -5.55 0.08 -10.60
C GLY A 87 -6.07 0.05 -9.17
N SER A 88 -6.41 -1.14 -8.67
CA SER A 88 -6.83 -1.36 -7.29
C SER A 88 -5.77 -0.95 -6.28
N ASP A 89 -4.49 -1.06 -6.65
CA ASP A 89 -3.35 -0.62 -5.84
C ASP A 89 -3.31 0.91 -5.60
N ALA A 90 -4.12 1.70 -6.33
CA ALA A 90 -4.31 3.11 -6.01
C ALA A 90 -5.30 3.34 -4.86
N GLY A 91 -6.20 2.38 -4.60
CA GLY A 91 -7.39 2.56 -3.79
C GLY A 91 -7.28 1.96 -2.37
N ALA A 92 -8.37 2.11 -1.62
CA ALA A 92 -8.48 1.56 -0.27
C ALA A 92 -8.90 0.08 -0.30
N ASP A 93 -8.45 -0.68 0.70
CA ASP A 93 -8.99 -2.02 0.94
C ASP A 93 -10.49 -1.93 1.29
N PRO A 94 -11.40 -2.57 0.51
CA PRO A 94 -12.84 -2.55 0.75
C PRO A 94 -13.27 -3.17 2.09
N VAL A 95 -12.43 -4.01 2.72
CA VAL A 95 -12.72 -4.61 4.03
C VAL A 95 -12.06 -3.85 5.19
N GLY A 96 -11.42 -2.72 4.89
CA GLY A 96 -10.84 -1.80 5.87
C GLY A 96 -9.33 -2.01 6.08
N ILE A 97 -8.65 -0.97 6.57
CA ILE A 97 -7.18 -0.86 6.65
C ILE A 97 -6.45 -1.94 7.46
N ASN A 98 -7.17 -2.73 8.27
CA ASN A 98 -6.65 -3.87 9.03
C ASN A 98 -7.65 -5.05 8.97
N GLY A 99 -8.45 -5.12 7.90
CA GLY A 99 -9.57 -6.07 7.78
C GLY A 99 -9.12 -7.50 7.52
N CYS A 100 -7.93 -7.68 6.93
CA CYS A 100 -7.29 -8.98 6.75
C CYS A 100 -6.39 -9.28 7.95
N ALA A 101 -6.58 -10.43 8.59
CA ALA A 101 -5.71 -10.89 9.67
C ALA A 101 -4.26 -10.97 9.16
N ASP A 102 -3.33 -10.41 9.93
CA ASP A 102 -1.89 -10.32 9.60
C ASP A 102 -1.62 -9.76 8.18
N HIS A 103 -2.54 -8.93 7.66
CA HIS A 103 -2.51 -8.38 6.29
C HIS A 103 -2.47 -9.44 5.18
N GLY A 104 -3.01 -10.63 5.42
CA GLY A 104 -3.04 -11.75 4.47
C GLY A 104 -3.99 -11.59 3.28
N CYS A 105 -3.92 -10.47 2.55
CA CYS A 105 -4.69 -10.21 1.34
C CYS A 105 -4.05 -9.07 0.52
N ASP A 106 -4.42 -8.97 -0.76
CA ASP A 106 -4.00 -7.91 -1.67
C ASP A 106 -5.23 -7.24 -2.31
N ASN A 107 -5.95 -6.44 -1.52
CA ASN A 107 -7.29 -5.93 -1.88
C ASN A 107 -7.35 -4.43 -2.25
N GLY A 108 -6.21 -3.74 -2.22
CA GLY A 108 -6.09 -2.30 -2.45
C GLY A 108 -4.62 -1.93 -2.51
N THR A 109 -4.28 -0.70 -2.11
CA THR A 109 -2.88 -0.26 -2.08
C THR A 109 -2.00 -1.11 -1.16
N LEU A 110 -0.90 -1.66 -1.68
CA LEU A 110 0.01 -2.51 -0.94
C LEU A 110 1.02 -1.66 -0.15
N ALA A 111 0.75 -1.46 1.14
CA ALA A 111 1.62 -0.69 2.04
C ALA A 111 2.52 -1.57 2.93
N ILE A 112 2.21 -2.86 3.05
CA ILE A 112 2.96 -3.86 3.82
C ILE A 112 2.57 -5.25 3.31
N GLY A 113 3.52 -6.20 3.26
CA GLY A 113 3.18 -7.60 3.01
C GLY A 113 2.56 -8.29 4.22
N TRP A 114 2.38 -9.61 4.17
CA TRP A 114 1.66 -10.34 5.23
C TRP A 114 2.53 -11.11 6.22
N GLY A 115 1.93 -11.47 7.36
CA GLY A 115 2.50 -12.36 8.37
C GLY A 115 2.86 -11.66 9.68
N SER A 116 3.77 -12.26 10.45
CA SER A 116 4.16 -11.76 11.78
C SER A 116 5.02 -10.48 11.73
N GLY A 117 5.58 -10.14 10.57
CA GLY A 117 6.35 -8.92 10.32
C GLY A 117 5.51 -7.64 10.20
N THR A 118 4.25 -7.68 10.63
CA THR A 118 3.27 -6.63 10.37
C THR A 118 2.92 -5.79 11.60
N SER A 119 2.15 -4.73 11.38
CA SER A 119 1.54 -3.92 12.43
C SER A 119 0.18 -3.39 11.97
N ASN A 120 -0.68 -2.98 12.91
CA ASN A 120 -1.95 -2.38 12.55
C ASN A 120 -1.77 -0.91 12.18
N PHE A 121 -2.30 -0.51 11.02
CA PHE A 121 -2.33 0.87 10.58
C PHE A 121 -3.28 1.71 11.46
N PRO A 122 -2.87 2.91 11.91
CA PRO A 122 -3.80 3.87 12.49
C PRO A 122 -4.67 4.53 11.41
N TYR A 123 -4.17 4.58 10.18
CA TYR A 123 -4.83 5.01 8.94
C TYR A 123 -3.90 4.66 7.77
N ILE A 124 -4.44 4.63 6.55
CA ILE A 124 -3.68 4.61 5.30
C ILE A 124 -4.17 5.81 4.49
N VAL A 125 -3.23 6.56 3.91
CA VAL A 125 -3.56 7.55 2.87
C VAL A 125 -3.23 6.89 1.54
N THR A 126 -4.27 6.57 0.77
CA THR A 126 -4.10 5.87 -0.51
C THR A 126 -3.52 6.80 -1.57
N PRO A 127 -2.86 6.27 -2.62
CA PRO A 127 -2.45 7.08 -3.75
C PRO A 127 -3.61 7.87 -4.36
N GLU A 128 -4.78 7.24 -4.53
CA GLU A 128 -6.00 7.85 -5.03
C GLU A 128 -6.40 9.08 -4.19
N ASP A 129 -6.48 8.92 -2.86
CA ASP A 129 -6.85 10.02 -1.95
C ASP A 129 -5.85 11.17 -2.02
N ALA A 130 -4.55 10.86 -1.96
CA ALA A 130 -3.49 11.86 -1.96
C ALA A 130 -3.46 12.66 -3.27
N ILE A 131 -3.57 11.99 -4.42
CA ILE A 131 -3.53 12.63 -5.74
C ILE A 131 -4.81 13.44 -5.97
N LYS A 132 -5.99 12.89 -5.63
CA LYS A 132 -7.25 13.66 -5.69
C LYS A 132 -7.15 14.91 -4.83
N GLN A 133 -6.65 14.79 -3.60
CA GLN A 133 -6.47 15.93 -2.70
C GLN A 133 -5.51 16.97 -3.28
N GLU A 134 -4.37 16.57 -3.84
CA GLU A 134 -3.39 17.47 -4.43
C GLU A 134 -3.99 18.28 -5.60
N ILE A 135 -4.72 17.63 -6.50
CA ILE A 135 -5.35 18.27 -7.66
C ILE A 135 -6.48 19.22 -7.22
N LEU A 136 -7.37 18.74 -6.34
CA LEU A 136 -8.48 19.53 -5.83
C LEU A 136 -8.01 20.76 -5.04
N SER A 137 -6.90 20.64 -4.30
CA SER A 137 -6.33 21.76 -3.54
C SER A 137 -5.85 22.92 -4.41
N LYS A 138 -5.47 22.64 -5.66
CA LYS A 138 -5.04 23.65 -6.63
C LYS A 138 -6.21 24.28 -7.39
N ALA A 139 -7.41 23.69 -7.31
CA ALA A 139 -8.59 24.07 -8.09
C ALA A 139 -8.32 24.14 -9.62
N VAL A 140 -7.37 23.33 -10.11
CA VAL A 140 -6.97 23.26 -11.52
C VAL A 140 -6.94 21.80 -11.94
N GLY A 141 -7.74 21.46 -12.96
CA GLY A 141 -7.79 20.13 -13.56
C GLY A 141 -8.94 19.25 -13.08
N ILE A 142 -9.11 18.14 -13.79
CA ILE A 142 -10.07 17.07 -13.52
C ILE A 142 -9.27 15.88 -13.00
N VAL A 143 -9.84 15.15 -12.05
CA VAL A 143 -9.32 13.87 -11.57
C VAL A 143 -10.44 12.86 -11.49
N ASP A 144 -10.19 11.65 -11.98
CA ASP A 144 -11.11 10.52 -11.91
C ASP A 144 -10.31 9.22 -11.79
N SER A 145 -10.96 8.14 -11.36
CA SER A 145 -10.29 6.87 -11.08
C SER A 145 -11.10 5.65 -11.51
N VAL A 146 -10.39 4.59 -11.90
CA VAL A 146 -10.94 3.23 -12.07
C VAL A 146 -10.03 2.25 -11.31
N THR A 147 -10.51 1.75 -10.18
CA THR A 147 -9.76 0.87 -9.26
C THR A 147 -10.20 -0.60 -9.34
N ASP A 148 -11.03 -0.94 -10.33
CA ASP A 148 -11.31 -2.33 -10.72
C ASP A 148 -10.41 -2.70 -11.91
N ASP A 149 -9.41 -3.55 -11.64
CA ASP A 149 -8.36 -3.92 -12.59
C ASP A 149 -8.89 -4.63 -13.85
N TRP A 150 -10.09 -5.22 -13.76
CA TRP A 150 -10.72 -5.97 -14.85
C TRP A 150 -11.80 -5.16 -15.58
N ALA A 151 -12.07 -3.92 -15.18
CA ALA A 151 -13.07 -3.05 -15.81
C ALA A 151 -12.55 -2.41 -17.12
N TYR A 152 -12.05 -3.23 -18.06
CA TYR A 152 -11.30 -2.78 -19.25
C TYR A 152 -12.04 -1.77 -20.13
N ASP A 153 -13.37 -1.87 -20.22
CA ASP A 153 -14.17 -0.89 -20.97
C ASP A 153 -14.10 0.50 -20.32
N LYS A 154 -14.12 0.55 -18.98
CA LYS A 154 -14.00 1.79 -18.21
C LYS A 154 -12.57 2.31 -18.22
N ILE A 155 -11.59 1.43 -18.06
CA ILE A 155 -10.16 1.74 -18.13
C ILE A 155 -9.85 2.41 -19.48
N GLN A 156 -10.23 1.78 -20.60
CA GLN A 156 -9.97 2.32 -21.93
C GLN A 156 -10.68 3.66 -22.16
N ALA A 157 -11.96 3.76 -21.77
CA ALA A 157 -12.74 4.97 -21.95
C ALA A 157 -12.12 6.16 -21.18
N LEU A 158 -11.70 5.95 -19.93
CA LEU A 158 -11.09 7.00 -19.11
C LEU A 158 -9.68 7.34 -19.60
N ALA A 159 -8.86 6.33 -19.91
CA ALA A 159 -7.47 6.53 -20.35
C ALA A 159 -7.37 7.39 -21.62
N SER A 160 -8.32 7.23 -22.55
CA SER A 160 -8.38 8.01 -23.80
C SER A 160 -8.67 9.50 -23.61
N GLN A 161 -9.20 9.90 -22.44
CA GLN A 161 -9.57 11.28 -22.14
C GLN A 161 -8.50 12.03 -21.33
N ALA A 162 -7.66 11.29 -20.60
CA ALA A 162 -6.70 11.86 -19.66
C ALA A 162 -5.47 12.46 -20.37
N ASN A 163 -4.89 13.50 -19.78
CA ASN A 163 -3.59 14.03 -20.20
C ASN A 163 -2.41 13.29 -19.56
N VAL A 164 -2.64 12.71 -18.39
CA VAL A 164 -1.71 11.82 -17.72
C VAL A 164 -2.50 10.69 -17.10
N ALA A 165 -2.03 9.46 -17.31
CA ALA A 165 -2.57 8.27 -16.68
C ALA A 165 -1.58 7.77 -15.63
N LEU A 166 -2.02 7.67 -14.39
CA LEU A 166 -1.24 7.13 -13.28
C LEU A 166 -1.75 5.72 -13.00
N VAL A 167 -0.93 4.71 -13.30
CA VAL A 167 -1.28 3.30 -13.13
C VAL A 167 -0.55 2.75 -11.92
N PHE A 168 -1.30 2.26 -10.94
CA PHE A 168 -0.78 1.65 -9.73
C PHE A 168 -0.96 0.14 -9.83
N VAL A 169 0.10 -0.60 -9.55
CA VAL A 169 0.15 -2.06 -9.61
C VAL A 169 1.01 -2.58 -8.48
N ASN A 170 0.80 -3.84 -8.10
CA ASN A 170 1.57 -4.43 -7.03
C ASN A 170 1.91 -5.91 -7.26
N SER A 171 2.69 -6.45 -6.32
CA SER A 171 3.00 -7.88 -6.20
C SER A 171 3.38 -8.17 -4.76
N ASP A 172 2.58 -9.00 -4.09
CA ASP A 172 2.68 -9.23 -2.65
C ASP A 172 3.33 -10.56 -2.27
N SER A 173 3.80 -10.67 -1.03
CA SER A 173 4.40 -11.87 -0.43
C SER A 173 4.38 -11.78 1.10
N GLY A 174 4.62 -12.88 1.80
CA GLY A 174 4.74 -12.84 3.25
C GLY A 174 5.16 -14.15 3.89
N GLU A 175 4.81 -14.35 5.16
CA GLU A 175 5.14 -15.59 5.86
C GLU A 175 4.25 -16.78 5.46
N ASN A 176 4.84 -17.97 5.42
CA ASN A 176 4.25 -19.17 4.81
C ASN A 176 3.09 -19.82 5.59
N PHE A 177 2.73 -19.33 6.77
CA PHE A 177 1.55 -19.82 7.50
C PHE A 177 0.23 -19.23 6.97
N ILE A 178 0.31 -18.29 6.03
CA ILE A 178 -0.83 -17.69 5.32
C ILE A 178 -0.65 -17.99 3.83
N VAL A 179 -1.75 -18.39 3.18
CA VAL A 179 -1.81 -18.62 1.74
C VAL A 179 -2.72 -17.59 1.11
N VAL A 180 -2.18 -16.75 0.23
CA VAL A 180 -2.93 -15.73 -0.51
C VAL A 180 -2.90 -16.08 -1.99
N ASP A 181 -4.08 -16.34 -2.58
CA ASP A 181 -4.24 -16.73 -3.99
C ASP A 181 -3.30 -17.88 -4.43
N GLY A 182 -3.12 -18.86 -3.54
CA GLY A 182 -2.24 -20.02 -3.77
C GLY A 182 -0.74 -19.77 -3.53
N ASN A 183 -0.32 -18.57 -3.11
CA ASN A 183 1.07 -18.28 -2.72
C ASN A 183 1.28 -18.62 -1.24
N GLU A 184 2.11 -19.61 -0.94
CA GLU A 184 2.39 -20.10 0.43
C GLU A 184 3.51 -19.27 1.10
N GLY A 185 3.27 -17.98 1.29
CA GLY A 185 4.30 -17.02 1.72
C GLY A 185 5.21 -16.60 0.56
N ASP A 186 5.94 -17.57 0.01
CA ASP A 186 6.74 -17.38 -1.19
C ASP A 186 5.85 -17.11 -2.42
N ARG A 187 6.25 -16.16 -3.27
CA ARG A 187 5.54 -15.88 -4.52
C ARG A 187 5.73 -17.02 -5.52
N ASN A 188 4.63 -17.47 -6.12
CA ASN A 188 4.64 -18.48 -7.17
C ASN A 188 5.27 -17.98 -8.48
N ASN A 189 5.33 -16.67 -8.69
CA ASN A 189 5.90 -16.03 -9.87
C ASN A 189 6.44 -14.63 -9.52
N LEU A 190 7.03 -13.97 -10.52
CA LEU A 190 7.54 -12.60 -10.40
C LEU A 190 6.70 -11.62 -11.23
N THR A 191 5.48 -11.97 -11.62
CA THR A 191 4.60 -11.06 -12.38
C THR A 191 3.83 -10.16 -11.42
N LEU A 192 3.25 -9.10 -11.97
CA LEU A 192 2.32 -8.26 -11.22
C LEU A 192 1.06 -9.07 -10.87
N TRP A 193 0.50 -8.79 -9.70
CA TRP A 193 -0.76 -9.39 -9.27
C TRP A 193 -1.93 -8.65 -9.91
N ARG A 194 -3.13 -9.24 -9.79
CA ARG A 194 -4.40 -8.63 -10.19
C ARG A 194 -4.43 -8.11 -11.63
N ASP A 195 -3.84 -8.87 -12.54
CA ASP A 195 -3.78 -8.53 -13.97
C ASP A 195 -3.05 -7.20 -14.28
N GLY A 196 -2.10 -6.82 -13.42
CA GLY A 196 -1.38 -5.54 -13.50
C GLY A 196 -0.66 -5.32 -14.83
N ASP A 197 -0.05 -6.35 -15.42
CA ASP A 197 0.57 -6.25 -16.74
C ASP A 197 -0.47 -5.87 -17.81
N LYS A 198 -1.64 -6.53 -17.79
CA LYS A 198 -2.71 -6.25 -18.74
C LYS A 198 -3.33 -4.87 -18.54
N LEU A 199 -3.46 -4.43 -17.29
CA LEU A 199 -3.90 -3.09 -16.94
C LEU A 199 -2.97 -2.03 -17.56
N ILE A 200 -1.65 -2.17 -17.37
CA ILE A 200 -0.65 -1.24 -17.91
C ILE A 200 -0.74 -1.18 -19.43
N GLU A 201 -0.73 -2.32 -20.12
CA GLU A 201 -0.85 -2.38 -21.57
C GLU A 201 -2.13 -1.70 -22.08
N THR A 202 -3.25 -1.95 -21.40
CA THR A 202 -4.55 -1.41 -21.77
C THR A 202 -4.56 0.12 -21.66
N VAL A 203 -4.02 0.66 -20.56
CA VAL A 203 -3.91 2.11 -20.37
C VAL A 203 -2.93 2.72 -21.38
N ALA A 204 -1.73 2.14 -21.53
CA ALA A 204 -0.71 2.64 -22.46
C ALA A 204 -1.17 2.59 -23.92
N SER A 205 -2.07 1.68 -24.29
CA SER A 205 -2.67 1.64 -25.64
C SER A 205 -3.60 2.82 -25.93
N ARG A 206 -4.10 3.50 -24.90
CA ARG A 206 -5.07 4.61 -24.99
C ARG A 206 -4.52 5.96 -24.53
N ASN A 207 -3.43 5.97 -23.78
CA ASN A 207 -2.83 7.18 -23.22
C ASN A 207 -1.33 7.25 -23.53
N ASN A 208 -0.87 8.35 -24.14
CA ASN A 208 0.53 8.53 -24.54
C ASN A 208 1.45 9.08 -23.42
N ASN A 209 0.91 9.29 -22.23
CA ASN A 209 1.64 9.73 -21.05
C ASN A 209 1.21 8.90 -19.83
N THR A 210 1.58 7.64 -19.87
CA THR A 210 1.29 6.65 -18.82
C THR A 210 2.46 6.55 -17.85
N VAL A 211 2.23 6.89 -16.59
CA VAL A 211 3.19 6.73 -15.50
C VAL A 211 2.78 5.51 -14.68
N VAL A 212 3.70 4.56 -14.52
CA VAL A 212 3.47 3.34 -13.74
C VAL A 212 4.14 3.50 -12.36
N VAL A 213 3.41 3.20 -11.30
CA VAL A 213 3.90 3.12 -9.93
C VAL A 213 3.70 1.68 -9.44
N ILE A 214 4.76 1.08 -8.93
CA ILE A 214 4.78 -0.32 -8.47
C ILE A 214 5.03 -0.34 -6.96
N HIS A 215 4.10 -0.89 -6.19
CA HIS A 215 4.35 -1.28 -4.79
C HIS A 215 4.60 -2.79 -4.74
N SER A 216 5.77 -3.26 -4.29
CA SER A 216 6.00 -4.71 -4.22
C SER A 216 7.08 -5.10 -3.22
N GLY A 217 6.96 -6.30 -2.66
CA GLY A 217 7.95 -6.85 -1.71
C GLY A 217 9.33 -7.13 -2.32
N GLY A 218 9.49 -7.02 -3.64
CA GLY A 218 10.73 -7.28 -4.35
C GLY A 218 10.58 -7.09 -5.86
N PRO A 219 11.54 -7.56 -6.67
CA PRO A 219 11.50 -7.37 -8.12
C PRO A 219 10.28 -8.05 -8.74
N VAL A 220 9.80 -7.45 -9.83
CA VAL A 220 8.78 -7.98 -10.74
C VAL A 220 9.28 -7.95 -12.18
N LEU A 221 8.73 -8.79 -13.03
CA LEU A 221 8.99 -8.79 -14.47
C LEU A 221 8.28 -7.61 -15.11
N VAL A 222 9.03 -6.80 -15.84
CA VAL A 222 8.51 -5.61 -16.55
C VAL A 222 8.79 -5.67 -18.06
N GLY A 223 9.34 -6.80 -18.52
CA GLY A 223 9.88 -7.01 -19.87
C GLY A 223 8.92 -6.67 -21.01
N ASP A 224 7.62 -6.88 -20.79
CA ASP A 224 6.61 -6.80 -21.85
C ASP A 224 6.09 -5.38 -22.12
N TRP A 225 6.32 -4.44 -21.20
CA TRP A 225 5.74 -3.08 -21.31
C TRP A 225 6.69 -1.95 -20.92
N HIS A 226 7.83 -2.20 -20.28
CA HIS A 226 8.70 -1.12 -19.77
C HIS A 226 9.26 -0.21 -20.87
N ASP A 227 9.44 -0.72 -22.09
CA ASP A 227 10.00 0.00 -23.24
C ASP A 227 8.91 0.59 -24.15
N ASN A 228 7.64 0.35 -23.85
CA ASN A 228 6.51 0.97 -24.53
C ASN A 228 6.68 2.51 -24.54
N SER A 229 6.55 3.12 -25.72
CA SER A 229 6.76 4.56 -25.91
C SER A 229 5.76 5.43 -25.14
N ASN A 230 4.59 4.87 -24.83
CA ASN A 230 3.53 5.57 -24.09
C ASN A 230 3.67 5.41 -22.56
N VAL A 231 4.52 4.48 -22.10
CA VAL A 231 4.91 4.40 -20.68
C VAL A 231 6.04 5.40 -20.47
N THR A 232 5.72 6.59 -19.99
CA THR A 232 6.65 7.72 -19.95
C THR A 232 7.47 7.77 -18.65
N ALA A 233 6.98 7.18 -17.57
CA ALA A 233 7.75 7.02 -16.34
C ALA A 233 7.38 5.75 -15.57
N ILE A 234 8.34 5.24 -14.81
CA ILE A 234 8.18 4.06 -13.94
C ILE A 234 8.81 4.38 -12.59
N LEU A 235 8.05 4.15 -11.51
CA LEU A 235 8.49 4.30 -10.14
C LEU A 235 8.28 2.98 -9.40
N TRP A 236 9.26 2.59 -8.59
CA TRP A 236 9.10 1.52 -7.59
C TRP A 236 9.06 2.17 -6.21
N ALA A 237 8.00 1.92 -5.45
CA ALA A 237 7.62 2.64 -4.24
C ALA A 237 7.51 1.70 -3.03
#